data_AF-A0A8I1SK95-F1
#
_entry.id   AF-A0A8I1SK95-F1
#
_cell.length_a   1.000
_cell.length_b   1.000
_cell.length_c   1.000
_cell.angle_alpha   90.00
_cell.angle_beta   90.00
_cell.angle_gamma   90.00
#
_symmetry.space_group_name_H-M   'P 1'
#
loop_
_entity.id
_entity.type
_entity.pdbx_description
1 polymer ?
#
loop_
_entity_poly.entity_id
_entity_poly.type
_entity_poly.pdbx_seq_one_letter_code
_entity_poly.pdbx_strand_id
1 'polypeptide(L)'
;MKAFVFVVLLALASCTSQAMNGYIGGSITEPILDYGPPINILELDDGRRAYQWNVITSGYVPVSGPGTTTYVPYSDSCIHTLTARKVGDDYIVDGYRRTSFFCD
;
A
#
# COMPACT_ATOMS: atom_id res chain seq x y z
N MET A 1 -40.93 13.71 23.14
CA MET A 1 -39.61 14.12 23.67
C MET A 1 -39.02 12.88 24.34
N LYS A 2 -37.97 12.20 23.90
CA LYS A 2 -36.81 12.52 23.07
C LYS A 2 -36.44 11.24 22.30
N ALA A 3 -36.37 11.32 20.97
CA ALA A 3 -35.83 10.26 20.14
C ALA A 3 -34.32 10.19 20.40
N PHE A 4 -33.85 9.08 20.98
CA PHE A 4 -32.42 8.81 21.14
C PHE A 4 -31.90 8.29 19.79
N VAL A 5 -31.69 9.23 18.89
CA VAL A 5 -31.03 9.04 17.60
C VAL A 5 -29.54 8.84 17.89
N PHE A 6 -29.12 7.60 18.14
CA PHE A 6 -27.71 7.21 18.06
C PHE A 6 -27.43 6.80 16.61
N VAL A 7 -27.25 7.84 15.81
CA VAL A 7 -26.62 7.80 14.49
C VAL A 7 -25.17 7.32 14.65
N VAL A 8 -24.64 6.75 13.56
CA VAL A 8 -23.25 6.30 13.34
C VAL A 8 -22.96 4.82 13.66
N LEU A 9 -23.67 3.93 12.95
CA LEU A 9 -23.09 2.65 12.47
C LEU A 9 -22.90 2.75 10.95
N LEU A 10 -22.18 3.78 10.51
CA LEU A 10 -21.61 3.83 9.18
C LEU A 10 -20.39 2.91 9.16
N ALA A 11 -20.63 1.61 9.00
CA ALA A 11 -19.62 0.69 8.49
C ALA A 11 -19.34 1.07 7.04
N LEU A 12 -18.52 2.12 6.88
CA LEU A 12 -17.85 2.41 5.63
C LEU A 12 -16.91 1.24 5.37
N ALA A 13 -17.41 0.24 4.65
CA ALA A 13 -16.56 -0.66 3.90
C ALA A 13 -15.85 0.21 2.85
N SER A 14 -14.80 0.90 3.27
CA SER A 14 -13.88 1.56 2.38
C SER A 14 -13.18 0.45 1.63
N CYS A 15 -13.66 0.17 0.42
CA CYS A 15 -12.83 -0.40 -0.63
C CYS A 15 -11.77 0.65 -0.98
N THR A 16 -10.83 0.87 -0.07
CA THR A 16 -9.50 1.31 -0.46
C THR A 16 -8.96 0.07 -1.16
N SER A 17 -8.76 0.13 -2.48
CA SER A 17 -7.80 -0.75 -3.15
C SER A 17 -6.63 -0.87 -2.19
N GLN A 18 -6.37 -2.06 -1.63
CA GLN A 18 -5.44 -2.24 -0.51
C GLN A 18 -4.03 -1.88 -0.97
N ALA A 19 -3.74 -0.58 -1.01
CA ALA A 19 -2.40 -0.06 -1.16
C ALA A 19 -1.65 -0.56 0.07
N MET A 20 -0.37 -0.90 -0.08
CA MET A 20 0.41 -1.54 0.99
C MET A 20 0.39 -0.79 2.33
N ASN A 21 0.08 0.51 2.34
CA ASN A 21 -0.20 1.28 3.55
C ASN A 21 -1.32 0.70 4.44
N GLY A 22 -2.29 -0.02 3.86
CA GLY A 22 -3.42 -0.62 4.57
C GLY A 22 -3.05 -1.75 5.52
N TYR A 23 -1.85 -2.32 5.39
CA TYR A 23 -1.38 -3.38 6.29
C TYR A 23 -0.80 -2.85 7.60
N ILE A 24 -0.67 -1.53 7.79
CA ILE A 24 -0.17 -0.97 9.06
C ILE A 24 -1.07 -1.38 10.22
N GLY A 25 -0.45 -1.97 11.25
CA GLY A 25 -1.13 -2.56 12.40
C GLY A 25 -1.50 -4.04 12.24
N GLY A 26 -1.39 -4.58 11.02
CA GLY A 26 -1.63 -5.98 10.70
C GLY A 26 -0.35 -6.83 10.68
N SER A 27 -0.54 -8.13 10.42
CA SER A 27 0.56 -9.08 10.25
C SER A 27 1.27 -8.87 8.92
N ILE A 28 2.59 -9.00 8.87
CA ILE A 28 3.36 -9.04 7.62
C ILE A 28 2.95 -10.23 6.74
N THR A 29 2.29 -11.24 7.32
CA THR A 29 1.80 -12.40 6.57
C THR A 29 0.72 -11.99 5.57
N GLU A 30 -0.10 -10.99 5.86
CA GLU A 30 -1.16 -10.51 4.96
C GLU A 30 -0.63 -10.02 3.60
N PRO A 31 0.32 -9.05 3.52
CA PRO A 31 0.87 -8.62 2.23
C PRO A 31 1.65 -9.75 1.53
N ILE A 32 2.21 -10.71 2.27
CA ILE A 32 2.87 -11.88 1.66
C ILE A 32 1.83 -12.81 0.99
N LEU A 33 0.65 -12.96 1.58
CA LEU A 33 -0.44 -13.75 1.00
C LEU A 33 -1.03 -13.06 -0.24
N ASP A 34 -1.16 -11.74 -0.20
CA ASP A 34 -1.79 -10.97 -1.27
C ASP A 34 -0.85 -10.70 -2.46
N TYR A 35 0.42 -10.34 -2.19
CA TYR A 35 1.40 -9.94 -3.21
C TYR A 35 2.50 -10.98 -3.46
N GLY A 36 2.51 -12.07 -2.70
CA GLY A 36 3.59 -13.04 -2.72
C GLY A 36 4.80 -12.60 -1.88
N PRO A 37 5.87 -13.40 -1.88
CA PRO A 37 7.05 -13.12 -1.08
C PRO A 37 7.71 -11.79 -1.49
N PRO A 38 8.25 -11.04 -0.53
CA PRO A 38 9.02 -9.84 -0.82
C PRO A 38 10.25 -10.19 -1.65
N ILE A 39 10.68 -9.26 -2.51
CA ILE A 39 11.92 -9.40 -3.28
C ILE A 39 13.16 -9.15 -2.43
N ASN A 40 13.00 -8.50 -1.27
CA ASN A 40 14.09 -8.24 -0.33
C ASN A 40 13.58 -8.09 1.10
N ILE A 41 14.38 -8.53 2.07
CA ILE A 41 14.12 -8.37 3.50
C ILE A 41 15.42 -7.82 4.13
N LEU A 42 15.33 -6.66 4.76
CA LEU A 42 16.47 -6.02 5.44
C LEU A 42 16.20 -5.95 6.93
N GLU A 43 17.15 -6.36 7.75
CA GLU A 43 17.16 -6.07 9.18
C GLU A 43 17.57 -4.60 9.39
N LEU A 44 16.82 -3.88 10.22
CA LEU A 44 17.08 -2.49 10.58
C LEU A 44 17.79 -2.43 11.94
N ASP A 45 18.60 -1.38 12.15
CA ASP A 45 19.38 -1.20 13.39
C ASP A 45 18.51 -1.10 14.66
N ASP A 46 17.23 -0.72 14.51
CA ASP A 46 16.25 -0.63 15.59
C ASP A 46 15.53 -1.96 15.89
N GLY A 47 15.99 -3.07 15.29
CA GLY A 47 15.43 -4.42 15.49
C GLY A 47 14.15 -4.68 14.70
N ARG A 48 13.72 -3.76 13.83
CA ARG A 48 12.65 -3.99 12.87
C ARG A 48 13.17 -4.63 11.59
N ARG A 49 12.25 -5.09 10.75
CA ARG A 49 12.53 -5.57 9.39
C ARG A 49 11.85 -4.71 8.35
N ALA A 50 12.53 -4.47 7.25
CA ALA A 50 11.99 -3.84 6.05
C ALA A 50 11.76 -4.91 4.98
N TYR A 51 10.51 -5.04 4.54
CA TYR A 51 10.07 -5.96 3.50
C TYR A 51 9.78 -5.18 2.23
N GLN A 52 10.42 -5.55 1.12
CA GLN A 52 10.34 -4.80 -0.12
C GLN A 52 9.65 -5.59 -1.23
N TRP A 53 8.74 -4.94 -1.94
CA TRP A 53 8.09 -5.45 -3.13
C TRP A 53 8.40 -4.54 -4.32
N ASN A 54 8.61 -5.14 -5.48
CA ASN A 54 8.67 -4.42 -6.74
C ASN A 54 7.29 -4.48 -7.40
N VAL A 55 6.58 -3.37 -7.36
CA VAL A 55 5.26 -3.21 -7.99
C VAL A 55 5.48 -2.53 -9.33
N ILE A 56 5.02 -3.18 -10.41
CA ILE A 56 5.08 -2.61 -11.75
C ILE A 56 3.72 -1.99 -12.04
N THR A 57 3.67 -0.66 -12.10
CA THR A 57 2.45 0.08 -12.45
C THR A 57 2.54 0.50 -13.90
N SER A 58 1.60 0.02 -14.72
CA SER A 58 1.49 0.39 -16.13
C SER A 58 0.15 1.03 -16.42
N GLY A 59 0.13 2.03 -17.30
CA GLY A 59 -1.11 2.71 -17.67
C GLY A 59 -0.97 3.55 -18.93
N TYR A 60 -1.93 4.44 -19.15
CA TYR A 60 -1.92 5.39 -20.26
C TYR A 60 -2.09 6.80 -19.72
N VAL A 61 -1.26 7.73 -20.20
CA VAL A 61 -1.41 9.16 -19.90
C VAL A 61 -1.92 9.91 -21.13
N PRO A 62 -2.94 10.77 -20.99
CA PRO A 62 -3.41 11.60 -22.08
C PRO A 62 -2.46 12.79 -22.30
N VAL A 63 -1.95 12.92 -23.53
CA VAL A 63 -1.16 14.06 -23.98
C VAL A 63 -2.02 14.86 -24.96
N SER A 64 -2.37 16.08 -24.57
CA SER A 64 -3.26 16.95 -25.35
C SER A 64 -2.46 17.93 -26.21
N GLY A 65 -2.71 17.93 -27.52
CA GLY A 65 -2.26 18.95 -28.47
C GLY A 65 -3.46 19.75 -29.03
N PRO A 66 -3.22 20.75 -29.90
CA PRO A 66 -4.30 21.46 -30.57
C PRO A 66 -5.21 20.50 -31.34
N GLY A 67 -6.42 20.26 -30.85
CA GLY A 67 -7.45 19.42 -31.49
C GLY A 67 -7.25 17.91 -31.42
N THR A 68 -6.26 17.39 -30.69
CA THR A 68 -6.00 15.95 -30.57
C THR A 68 -5.58 15.55 -29.15
N THR A 69 -6.04 14.39 -28.68
CA THR A 69 -5.58 13.75 -27.44
C THR A 69 -4.99 12.39 -27.79
N THR A 70 -3.71 12.19 -27.48
CA THR A 70 -3.02 10.91 -27.69
C THR A 70 -2.80 10.23 -26.34
N TYR A 71 -3.12 8.95 -26.25
CA TYR A 71 -2.86 8.15 -25.06
C TYR A 71 -1.51 7.44 -25.22
N VAL A 72 -0.54 7.80 -24.40
CA VAL A 72 0.81 7.22 -24.44
C VAL A 72 0.92 6.19 -23.31
N PRO A 73 1.30 4.92 -23.59
CA PRO A 73 1.52 3.93 -22.55
C PRO A 73 2.76 4.26 -21.71
N TYR A 74 2.71 3.96 -20.42
CA TYR A 74 3.86 4.00 -19.52
C TYR A 74 3.93 2.72 -18.68
N SER A 75 5.11 2.42 -18.16
CA SER A 75 5.36 1.30 -17.26
C SER A 75 6.48 1.70 -16.30
N ASP A 76 6.13 1.85 -15.03
CA ASP A 76 7.04 2.25 -13.97
C ASP A 76 7.21 1.13 -12.96
N SER A 77 8.46 0.94 -12.51
CA SER A 77 8.83 -0.03 -11.49
C SER A 77 9.03 0.69 -10.16
N CYS A 78 8.23 0.32 -9.17
CA CYS A 78 8.15 1.00 -7.89
C CYS A 78 8.50 0.06 -6.74
N ILE A 79 9.47 0.47 -5.91
CA ILE A 79 9.76 -0.25 -4.67
C ILE A 79 8.86 0.29 -3.56
N HIS A 80 8.04 -0.62 -3.03
CA HIS A 80 7.22 -0.41 -1.86
C HIS A 80 7.85 -1.17 -0.69
N THR A 81 8.02 -0.50 0.44
CA THR A 81 8.66 -1.03 1.63
C THR A 81 7.71 -0.97 2.82
N LEU A 82 7.47 -2.10 3.47
CA LEU A 82 6.80 -2.18 4.76
C LEU A 82 7.83 -2.40 5.85
N THR A 83 7.79 -1.59 6.91
CA THR A 83 8.55 -1.85 8.13
C THR A 83 7.67 -2.59 9.10
N ALA A 84 8.20 -3.64 9.72
CA ALA A 84 7.48 -4.41 10.71
C ALA A 84 8.37 -4.72 11.91
N ARG A 85 7.76 -4.70 13.10
CA ARG A 85 8.41 -5.04 14.36
C ARG A 85 8.01 -6.44 14.79
N LYS A 86 8.91 -7.16 15.46
CA LYS A 86 8.60 -8.48 16.01
C LYS A 86 7.65 -8.35 17.22
N VAL A 87 6.56 -9.10 17.22
CA VAL A 87 5.58 -9.21 18.32
C VAL A 87 5.25 -10.69 18.51
N GLY A 88 5.77 -11.29 19.59
CA GLY A 88 5.70 -12.74 19.78
C GLY A 88 6.43 -13.47 18.64
N ASP A 89 5.69 -14.32 17.92
CA ASP A 89 6.20 -15.08 16.78
C ASP A 89 5.90 -14.42 15.42
N ASP A 90 5.22 -13.28 15.40
CA ASP A 90 4.82 -12.56 14.18
C ASP A 90 5.58 -11.23 14.02
N TYR A 91 5.51 -10.65 12.83
CA TYR A 91 5.97 -9.30 12.54
C TYR A 91 4.77 -8.42 12.23
N ILE A 92 4.54 -7.40 13.06
CA ILE A 92 3.45 -6.45 12.90
C ILE A 92 3.95 -5.22 12.17
N VAL A 93 3.29 -4.90 11.06
CA VAL A 93 3.64 -3.75 10.23
C VAL A 93 3.41 -2.46 11.01
N ASP A 94 4.42 -1.61 11.08
CA ASP A 94 4.38 -0.33 11.79
C ASP A 94 4.69 0.88 10.90
N GLY A 95 5.04 0.65 9.64
CA GLY A 95 5.31 1.73 8.71
C GLY A 95 5.29 1.28 7.25
N TYR A 96 5.13 2.27 6.38
CA TYR A 96 5.09 2.11 4.95
C TYR A 96 5.89 3.23 4.28
N ARG A 97 6.71 2.87 3.29
CA ARG A 97 7.49 3.79 2.48
C ARG A 97 7.41 3.39 1.01
N ARG A 98 7.23 4.38 0.15
CA ARG A 98 7.26 4.26 -1.31
C ARG A 98 8.42 5.07 -1.88
N THR A 99 8.97 4.60 -2.99
CA THR A 99 10.16 5.23 -3.62
C THR A 99 9.83 6.57 -4.27
N SER A 100 8.60 6.73 -4.77
CA SER A 100 8.13 7.96 -5.39
C SER A 100 6.66 8.21 -5.06
N PHE A 101 6.27 9.50 -5.05
CA PHE A 101 4.88 9.93 -4.97
C PHE A 101 4.06 9.53 -6.21
N PHE A 102 4.70 9.13 -7.30
CA PHE A 102 4.00 8.63 -8.49
C PHE A 102 3.74 7.11 -8.47
N CYS A 103 4.20 6.42 -7.43
CA CYS A 103 4.03 4.96 -7.25
C CYS A 103 2.76 4.62 -6.44
N ASP A 104 1.60 4.55 -7.08
CA ASP A 104 0.32 4.11 -6.49
C ASP A 104 -0.14 2.76 -7.05
#